data_AF-A0A835MCX1-F1
#
_entry.id   AF-A0A835MCX1-F1
#
_cell.length_a   1.000
_cell.length_b   1.000
_cell.length_c   1.000
_cell.angle_alpha   90.00
_cell.angle_beta   90.00
_cell.angle_gamma   90.00
#
_symmetry.space_group_name_H-M   'P 1'
#
loop_
_entity.id
_entity.type
_entity.pdbx_description
1 polymer ?
#
loop_
_entity_poly.entity_id
_entity_poly.type
_entity_poly.pdbx_seq_one_letter_code
_entity_poly.pdbx_strand_id
1 'polypeptide(L)'
;MLYSFIVLAQASVLKLDILAPRQGVLAAVALNKPCMEVDIYSLVIDYVLNLGTSMAEPHVAGVAALLKSIYRDWSPAAIRSAIMTTAYATDNTH
;
A
#
# COMPACT_ATOMS: atom_id res chain seq x y z
N MET A 1 20.03 -13.24 -1.86
CA MET A 1 19.50 -13.08 -3.24
C MET A 1 18.71 -11.78 -3.34
N LEU A 2 19.41 -10.64 -3.36
CA LEU A 2 18.76 -9.34 -3.28
C LEU A 2 19.43 -8.35 -4.24
N TYR A 3 19.41 -8.69 -5.53
CA TYR A 3 19.79 -7.77 -6.62
C TYR A 3 18.96 -8.12 -7.85
N SER A 4 17.68 -7.73 -7.87
CA SER A 4 16.87 -7.78 -9.11
C SER A 4 15.60 -6.92 -9.09
N PHE A 5 15.63 -5.75 -8.44
CA PHE A 5 14.53 -4.77 -8.52
C PHE A 5 14.98 -3.37 -8.97
N ILE A 6 16.16 -3.26 -9.57
CA ILE A 6 16.59 -2.06 -10.30
C ILE A 6 16.54 -2.41 -11.79
N VAL A 7 15.33 -2.42 -12.34
CA VAL A 7 15.12 -2.27 -13.78
C VAL A 7 14.41 -0.92 -13.96
N LEU A 8 15.23 0.08 -14.33
CA LEU A 8 14.85 1.31 -15.02
C LEU A 8 13.90 2.27 -14.30
N ALA A 9 14.40 3.00 -13.31
CA ALA A 9 13.92 4.36 -13.08
C ALA A 9 14.52 5.23 -14.20
N GLN A 10 13.70 5.64 -15.17
CA GLN A 10 14.10 6.64 -16.15
C GLN A 10 14.40 7.93 -15.38
N ALA A 11 15.59 8.51 -15.55
CA ALA A 11 16.09 9.62 -14.73
C ALA A 11 15.20 10.90 -14.75
N SER A 12 14.25 10.98 -15.68
CA SER A 12 13.29 12.09 -15.82
C SER A 12 11.90 11.81 -15.25
N VAL A 13 11.67 10.64 -14.65
CA VAL A 13 10.35 10.27 -14.09
C VAL A 13 10.44 10.26 -12.56
N LEU A 14 9.62 11.09 -11.92
CA LEU A 14 9.53 11.13 -10.47
C LEU A 14 8.97 9.79 -9.94
N LYS A 15 9.58 9.28 -8.87
CA LYS A 15 9.08 8.17 -8.05
C LYS A 15 9.20 8.62 -6.60
N LEU A 16 8.27 8.45 -5.67
CA LEU A 16 6.97 7.78 -5.57
C LEU A 16 5.81 8.53 -6.26
N ASP A 17 4.77 7.80 -6.71
CA ASP A 17 3.63 8.40 -7.43
C ASP A 17 2.52 8.97 -6.52
N ILE A 18 2.24 8.31 -5.39
CA ILE A 18 1.17 8.73 -4.46
C ILE A 18 1.47 8.26 -3.03
N LEU A 19 0.95 8.99 -2.05
CA LEU A 19 1.00 8.63 -0.62
C LEU A 19 -0.33 8.01 -0.17
N ALA A 20 -0.24 7.02 0.73
CA ALA A 20 -1.39 6.37 1.36
C ALA A 20 -1.08 6.00 2.82
N PRO A 21 -2.09 5.71 3.65
CA PRO A 21 -1.90 5.36 5.06
C PRO A 21 -0.96 4.17 5.25
N ARG A 22 0.04 4.32 6.11
CA ARG A 22 1.13 3.35 6.26
C ARG A 22 1.54 3.05 7.70
N GLN A 23 1.01 3.76 8.68
CA GLN A 23 1.45 3.69 10.07
C GLN A 23 0.23 3.43 10.95
N GLY A 24 0.32 2.46 11.86
CA GLY A 24 -0.80 2.10 12.72
C GLY A 24 -1.98 1.50 11.95
N VAL A 25 -1.71 0.80 10.84
CA VAL A 25 -2.74 0.12 10.05
C VAL A 25 -3.07 -1.20 10.71
N LEU A 26 -4.34 -1.40 11.10
CA LEU A 26 -4.82 -2.67 11.62
C LEU A 26 -5.10 -3.62 10.46
N ALA A 27 -4.39 -4.74 10.39
CA ALA A 27 -4.52 -5.71 9.31
C ALA A 27 -4.67 -7.14 9.86
N ALA A 28 -5.40 -7.98 9.14
CA ALA A 28 -5.59 -9.38 9.50
C ALA A 28 -4.27 -10.16 9.35
N VAL A 29 -4.05 -11.15 10.21
CA VAL A 29 -2.88 -12.02 10.20
C VAL A 29 -3.30 -13.48 10.07
N ALA A 30 -2.44 -14.29 9.46
CA ALA A 30 -2.68 -15.72 9.32
C ALA A 30 -2.72 -16.41 10.71
N LEU A 31 -3.85 -17.02 11.03
CA LEU A 31 -4.15 -17.69 12.30
C LEU A 31 -3.25 -18.89 12.64
N ASN A 32 -2.51 -19.41 11.66
CA ASN A 32 -1.68 -20.60 11.83
C ASN A 32 -0.21 -20.29 12.13
N LYS A 33 0.15 -19.01 12.28
CA LYS A 33 1.51 -18.58 12.60
C LYS A 33 1.47 -17.57 13.74
N PRO A 34 2.37 -17.69 14.73
CA PRO A 34 2.50 -16.66 15.73
C PRO A 34 2.95 -15.37 15.05
N CYS A 35 2.25 -14.28 15.36
CA CYS A 35 2.53 -12.96 14.79
C CYS A 35 3.46 -12.15 15.69
N MET A 36 3.51 -12.49 16.98
CA MET A 36 4.27 -11.78 17.99
C MET A 36 4.78 -12.78 19.02
N GLU A 37 6.00 -12.56 19.50
CA GLU A 37 6.56 -13.28 20.64
C GLU A 37 6.70 -12.32 21.81
N VAL A 38 6.19 -12.73 22.96
CA VAL A 38 6.30 -12.01 24.23
C VAL A 38 6.92 -12.96 25.25
N ASP A 39 8.21 -12.77 25.50
CA ASP A 39 9.02 -13.66 26.34
C ASP A 39 8.96 -15.12 25.84
N ILE A 40 8.38 -16.04 26.61
CA ILE A 40 8.21 -17.45 26.21
C ILE A 40 6.89 -17.74 25.48
N TYR A 41 6.03 -16.74 25.28
CA TYR A 41 4.71 -16.89 24.68
C TYR A 41 4.70 -16.45 23.21
N SER A 42 4.32 -17.36 22.32
CA SER A 42 4.03 -17.04 20.93
C SER A 42 2.53 -16.75 20.76
N LEU A 43 2.20 -15.50 20.46
CA LEU A 43 0.81 -15.04 20.34
C LEU A 43 0.30 -15.25 18.92
N VAL A 44 -0.82 -15.96 18.84
CA VAL A 44 -1.67 -16.00 17.65
C VAL A 44 -2.74 -14.93 17.82
N ILE A 45 -2.79 -13.99 16.88
CA ILE A 45 -3.73 -12.87 16.89
C ILE A 45 -4.38 -12.75 15.51
N ASP A 46 -5.66 -12.42 15.50
CA ASP A 46 -6.44 -12.29 14.26
C ASP A 46 -6.06 -11.01 13.50
N TYR A 47 -5.72 -9.95 14.24
CA TYR A 47 -5.37 -8.64 13.71
C TYR A 47 -4.20 -8.03 14.47
N VAL A 48 -3.35 -7.27 13.78
CA VAL A 48 -2.21 -6.56 14.36
C VAL A 48 -2.06 -5.17 13.73
N LEU A 49 -1.58 -4.21 14.53
CA LEU A 49 -1.17 -2.90 14.04
C LEU A 49 0.21 -2.99 13.40
N ASN A 50 0.31 -2.66 12.12
CA ASN A 50 1.54 -2.68 11.34
C ASN A 50 1.91 -1.31 10.79
N LEU A 51 3.15 -1.24 10.31
CA LEU A 51 3.69 -0.07 9.64
C LEU A 51 4.58 -0.44 8.45
N GLY A 52 4.67 0.47 7.47
CA GLY A 52 5.56 0.33 6.31
C GLY A 52 4.86 0.58 4.97
N THR A 53 5.63 0.72 3.89
CA THR A 53 5.09 0.92 2.53
C THR A 53 4.24 -0.26 2.07
N SER A 54 4.54 -1.47 2.55
CA SER A 54 3.73 -2.67 2.35
C SER A 54 2.29 -2.55 2.86
N MET A 55 2.03 -1.63 3.82
CA MET A 55 0.69 -1.34 4.30
C MET A 55 0.00 -0.26 3.46
N ALA A 56 0.75 0.65 2.82
CA ALA A 56 0.21 1.66 1.91
C ALA A 56 -0.18 1.08 0.53
N GLU A 57 0.62 0.14 0.02
CA GLU A 57 0.40 -0.53 -1.26
C GLU A 57 -1.02 -1.14 -1.41
N PRO A 58 -1.52 -1.96 -0.47
CA PRO A 58 -2.87 -2.52 -0.59
C PRO A 58 -3.98 -1.48 -0.54
N HIS A 59 -3.77 -0.31 0.09
CA HIS A 59 -4.75 0.79 0.05
C HIS A 59 -4.88 1.34 -1.37
N VAL A 60 -3.76 1.64 -2.04
CA VAL A 60 -3.77 2.14 -3.42
C VAL A 60 -4.30 1.07 -4.38
N ALA A 61 -3.92 -0.19 -4.19
CA ALA A 61 -4.41 -1.31 -4.98
C ALA A 61 -5.94 -1.48 -4.86
N GLY A 62 -6.49 -1.32 -3.64
CA GLY A 62 -7.93 -1.35 -3.40
C GLY A 62 -8.69 -0.25 -4.14
N VAL A 63 -8.19 0.99 -4.09
CA VAL A 63 -8.77 2.12 -4.84
C VAL A 63 -8.71 1.89 -6.34
N ALA A 64 -7.57 1.41 -6.84
CA ALA A 64 -7.41 1.08 -8.26
C ALA A 64 -8.36 -0.05 -8.71
N ALA A 65 -8.55 -1.08 -7.89
CA ALA A 65 -9.50 -2.17 -8.15
C ALA A 65 -10.95 -1.66 -8.16
N LEU A 66 -11.31 -0.78 -7.23
CA LEU A 66 -12.63 -0.14 -7.21
C LEU A 66 -12.87 0.67 -8.50
N LEU A 67 -11.91 1.52 -8.89
CA LEU A 67 -11.99 2.28 -10.14
C LEU A 67 -12.11 1.37 -11.36
N LYS A 68 -11.35 0.26 -11.41
CA LYS A 68 -11.45 -0.72 -12.50
C LYS A 68 -12.80 -1.45 -12.51
N SER A 69 -13.42 -1.67 -11.36
CA SER A 69 -14.72 -2.33 -11.26
C SER A 69 -15.86 -1.46 -11.83
N ILE A 70 -15.78 -0.14 -11.62
CA ILE A 70 -16.75 0.85 -12.09
C ILE A 70 -16.48 1.23 -13.54
N TYR A 71 -15.22 1.50 -13.88
CA TYR A 71 -14.75 1.91 -15.21
C TYR A 71 -13.96 0.79 -15.87
N ARG A 72 -14.67 -0.26 -16.31
CA ARG A 72 -14.04 -1.48 -16.84
C ARG A 72 -13.17 -1.25 -18.07
N ASP A 73 -13.47 -0.23 -18.88
CA ASP A 73 -12.73 0.09 -20.10
C ASP A 73 -11.50 0.98 -19.87
N TRP A 74 -11.31 1.52 -18.66
CA TRP A 74 -10.16 2.36 -18.37
C TRP A 74 -8.85 1.56 -18.44
N SER A 75 -7.86 2.16 -19.09
CA SER A 75 -6.50 1.63 -19.12
C SER A 75 -5.82 1.80 -17.75
N PRO A 76 -4.77 1.01 -17.44
CA PRO A 76 -4.00 1.21 -16.21
C PRO A 76 -3.44 2.64 -16.07
N ALA A 77 -3.07 3.26 -17.18
CA ALA A 77 -2.60 4.65 -17.21
C ALA A 77 -3.71 5.65 -16.85
N ALA A 78 -4.94 5.42 -17.32
CA ALA A 78 -6.09 6.25 -16.98
C ALA A 78 -6.42 6.18 -15.47
N ILE A 79 -6.39 4.97 -14.89
CA ILE A 79 -6.59 4.77 -13.44
C ILE A 79 -5.50 5.47 -12.64
N ARG A 80 -4.22 5.29 -13.00
CA ARG A 80 -3.10 5.99 -12.35
C ARG A 80 -3.25 7.51 -12.46
N SER A 81 -3.61 8.03 -13.62
CA SER A 81 -3.84 9.46 -13.84
C SER A 81 -4.95 10.01 -12.96
N ALA A 82 -6.10 9.32 -12.88
CA ALA A 82 -7.21 9.73 -12.05
C ALA A 82 -6.83 9.77 -10.56
N ILE A 83 -6.12 8.75 -10.08
CA ILE A 83 -5.65 8.68 -8.69
C ILE A 83 -4.65 9.81 -8.39
N MET A 84 -3.68 10.07 -9.27
CA MET A 84 -2.65 11.10 -9.06
C MET A 84 -3.22 12.52 -9.11
N THR A 85 -4.14 12.80 -10.04
CA THR A 85 -4.70 14.16 -10.24
C THR A 85 -5.76 14.55 -9.21
N THR A 86 -6.28 13.58 -8.45
CA THR A 86 -7.26 13.79 -7.37
C THR A 86 -6.68 13.63 -5.97
N ALA A 87 -5.38 13.34 -5.85
CA ALA A 87 -4.70 13.24 -4.57
C ALA A 87 -4.63 14.61 -3.86
N TYR A 88 -4.78 14.61 -2.54
CA TYR A 88 -4.55 15.81 -1.73
C TYR A 88 -3.06 16.15 -1.68
N ALA A 89 -2.74 17.42 -1.94
CA ALA A 89 -1.37 17.94 -1.86
C ALA A 89 -1.06 18.65 -0.52
N THR A 90 -2.06 18.78 0.35
CA THR A 90 -1.95 19.44 1.66
C THR A 90 -2.19 18.43 2.78
N ASP A 91 -1.64 18.72 3.96
CA ASP A 91 -1.97 17.99 5.17
C ASP A 91 -3.25 18.56 5.83
N ASN A 92 -3.54 18.13 7.05
CA ASN A 92 -4.73 18.53 7.81
C ASN A 92 -4.51 19.79 8.67
N THR A 93 -3.41 20.52 8.47
CA THR A 93 -3.07 21.73 9.26
C THR A 93 -3.36 23.03 8.52
N HIS A 94 -3.81 22.94 7.26
CA HIS A 94 -4.18 24.04 6.36
C HIS A 94 -5.52 23.72 5.66
#